data_AF-A0A6I0KNZ1-F1
#
_entry.id   AF-A0A6I0KNZ1-F1
#
_cell.length_a   1.000
_cell.length_b   1.000
_cell.length_c   1.000
_cell.angle_alpha   90.00
_cell.angle_beta   90.00
_cell.angle_gamma   90.00
#
_symmetry.space_group_name_H-M   'P 1'
#
loop_
_entity.id
_entity.type
_entity.pdbx_description
1 polymer ?
#
loop_
_entity_poly.entity_id
_entity_poly.type
_entity_poly.pdbx_seq_one_letter_code
_entity_poly.pdbx_strand_id
1 'polypeptide(L)'
;MKENRIDIDELIGTYLTARLDTSSLEELKAWIAESPENEKYFMQKQEIWFSALAGKESDVYNKDVAFQRFKQQIAGTGKLRNTPLRKAFRFWRYAAVV
;
A
#
# COMPACT_ATOMS: atom_id res chain seq x y z
N MET A 1 19.23 -29.90 8.98
CA MET A 1 18.82 -28.55 9.40
C MET A 1 17.45 -28.24 8.81
N LYS A 2 16.38 -28.47 9.59
CA LYS A 2 14.97 -28.21 9.18
C LYS A 2 14.23 -27.32 10.19
N GLU A 3 14.75 -27.16 11.40
CA GLU A 3 14.15 -26.32 12.46
C GLU A 3 13.93 -24.86 12.03
N ASN A 4 14.91 -24.25 11.34
CA ASN A 4 14.85 -22.81 11.01
C ASN A 4 13.70 -22.45 10.04
N ARG A 5 13.25 -23.38 9.18
CA ARG A 5 12.18 -23.08 8.22
C ARG A 5 10.78 -22.98 8.86
N ILE A 6 10.58 -23.67 9.98
CA ILE A 6 9.27 -23.67 10.68
C ILE A 6 9.05 -22.32 11.37
N ASP A 7 10.11 -21.74 11.94
CA ASP A 7 10.09 -20.46 12.64
C ASP A 7 9.74 -19.29 11.68
N ILE A 8 10.32 -19.29 10.47
CA ILE A 8 10.01 -18.28 9.46
C ILE A 8 8.58 -18.37 8.95
N ASP A 9 8.03 -19.57 8.74
CA ASP A 9 6.64 -19.72 8.29
C ASP A 9 5.63 -19.21 9.35
N GLU A 10 5.95 -19.36 10.63
CA GLU A 10 5.16 -18.82 11.76
C GLU A 10 5.26 -17.29 11.84
N LEU A 11 6.45 -16.72 11.67
CA LEU A 11 6.66 -15.27 11.56
C LEU A 11 5.89 -14.66 10.38
N ILE A 12 5.86 -15.34 9.23
CA ILE A 12 5.07 -14.90 8.07
C ILE A 12 3.56 -14.99 8.35
N GLY A 13 3.10 -16.06 8.99
CA GLY A 13 1.68 -16.23 9.36
C GLY A 13 1.19 -15.17 10.36
N THR A 14 2.01 -14.86 11.37
CA THR A 14 1.71 -13.80 12.34
C THR A 14 1.73 -12.41 11.69
N TYR A 15 2.60 -12.18 10.72
CA TYR A 15 2.64 -10.94 9.92
C TYR A 15 1.36 -10.77 9.09
N LEU A 16 0.97 -11.81 8.36
CA LEU A 16 -0.20 -11.79 7.48
C LEU A 16 -1.53 -11.66 8.23
N THR A 17 -1.56 -12.06 9.51
CA THR A 17 -2.72 -11.91 10.40
C THR A 17 -2.71 -10.61 11.21
N ALA A 18 -1.77 -9.69 10.92
CA ALA A 18 -1.64 -8.36 11.52
C ALA A 18 -1.51 -8.35 13.06
N ARG A 19 -0.99 -9.44 13.65
CA ARG A 19 -0.71 -9.57 15.09
C ARG A 19 0.79 -9.44 15.39
N LEU A 20 1.51 -8.57 14.67
CA LEU A 20 2.96 -8.56 14.79
C LEU A 20 3.44 -7.60 15.89
N ASP A 21 4.25 -8.13 16.78
CA ASP A 21 5.10 -7.37 17.70
C ASP A 21 6.25 -6.70 16.92
N THR A 22 6.74 -5.55 17.40
CA THR A 22 7.77 -4.76 16.69
C THR A 22 9.09 -5.52 16.56
N SER A 23 9.42 -6.38 17.53
CA SER A 23 10.65 -7.19 17.51
C SER A 23 10.63 -8.21 16.37
N SER A 24 9.55 -8.97 16.26
CA SER A 24 9.37 -10.00 15.22
C SER A 24 9.35 -9.41 13.80
N LEU A 25 8.95 -8.15 13.66
CA LEU A 25 8.96 -7.43 12.38
C LEU A 25 10.39 -7.17 11.89
N GLU A 26 11.26 -6.75 12.80
CA GLU A 26 12.67 -6.48 12.48
C GLU A 26 13.40 -7.76 12.10
N GLU A 27 13.13 -8.87 12.81
CA GLU A 27 13.65 -10.20 12.48
C GLU A 27 13.22 -10.67 11.08
N LEU A 28 11.92 -10.54 10.76
CA LEU A 28 11.40 -10.91 9.44
C LEU A 28 12.04 -10.06 8.33
N LYS A 29 12.20 -8.74 8.56
CA LYS A 29 12.87 -7.85 7.61
C LYS A 29 14.35 -8.20 7.42
N ALA A 30 15.05 -8.53 8.51
CA ALA A 30 16.45 -8.93 8.46
C ALA A 30 16.60 -10.22 7.64
N TRP A 31 15.72 -11.19 7.86
CA TRP A 31 15.70 -12.46 7.10
C TRP A 31 15.38 -12.26 5.61
N ILE A 32 14.42 -11.39 5.28
CA ILE A 32 14.11 -11.02 3.89
C ILE A 32 15.33 -10.38 3.21
N ALA A 33 16.04 -9.50 3.91
CA ALA A 33 17.22 -8.82 3.39
C ALA A 33 18.46 -9.71 3.27
N GLU A 34 18.46 -10.88 3.90
CA GLU A 34 19.59 -11.81 3.92
C GLU A 34 19.85 -12.47 2.55
N SER A 35 18.80 -12.75 1.77
CA SER A 35 18.92 -13.32 0.42
C SER A 35 17.73 -12.97 -0.49
N PRO A 36 17.96 -12.76 -1.81
CA PRO A 36 16.87 -12.63 -2.79
C PRO A 36 15.96 -13.86 -2.87
N GLU A 37 16.44 -15.04 -2.46
CA GLU A 37 15.61 -16.25 -2.40
C GLU A 37 14.58 -16.19 -1.25
N ASN A 38 14.97 -15.58 -0.13
CA ASN A 38 14.09 -15.38 1.02
C ASN A 38 13.00 -14.35 0.69
N GLU A 39 13.36 -13.27 -0.01
CA GLU A 39 12.39 -12.30 -0.53
C GLU A 39 11.38 -12.97 -1.47
N LYS A 40 11.85 -13.78 -2.43
CA LYS A 40 10.97 -14.50 -3.35
C LYS A 40 10.03 -15.46 -2.61
N TYR A 41 10.53 -16.15 -1.59
CA TYR A 41 9.72 -17.03 -0.75
C TYR A 41 8.64 -16.26 0.02
N PHE A 42 9.00 -15.13 0.62
CA PHE A 42 8.07 -14.25 1.32
C PHE A 42 6.95 -13.77 0.38
N MET A 43 7.30 -13.28 -0.80
CA MET A 43 6.34 -12.84 -1.82
C MET A 43 5.38 -13.96 -2.23
N GLN A 44 5.89 -15.18 -2.41
CA GLN A 44 5.06 -16.34 -2.75
C GLN A 44 4.06 -16.68 -1.64
N LYS A 45 4.47 -16.62 -0.37
CA LYS A 45 3.58 -16.88 0.77
C LYS A 45 2.48 -15.81 0.87
N GLN A 46 2.82 -14.54 0.64
CA GLN A 46 1.83 -13.46 0.58
C GLN A 46 0.82 -13.70 -0.55
N GLU A 47 1.28 -14.04 -1.76
CA GLU A 47 0.41 -14.31 -2.90
C GLU A 47 -0.58 -15.45 -2.62
N ILE A 48 -0.11 -16.56 -2.04
CA ILE A 48 -0.95 -17.70 -1.65
C ILE A 48 -2.00 -17.26 -0.62
N TRP A 49 -1.58 -16.51 0.40
CA TRP A 49 -2.49 -16.03 1.44
C TRP A 49 -3.57 -15.10 0.89
N PHE A 50 -3.19 -14.11 0.08
CA PHE A 50 -4.15 -13.18 -0.54
C PHE A 50 -5.08 -13.89 -1.53
N SER A 51 -4.58 -14.88 -2.28
CA SER A 51 -5.40 -15.68 -3.19
C SER A 51 -6.41 -16.55 -2.44
N ALA A 52 -6.00 -17.14 -1.31
CA ALA A 52 -6.89 -17.91 -0.43
C ALA A 52 -7.97 -17.01 0.21
N LEU A 53 -7.62 -15.77 0.56
CA LEU A 53 -8.56 -14.78 1.09
C LEU A 53 -9.56 -14.31 0.03
N ALA A 54 -9.09 -14.07 -1.20
CA ALA A 54 -9.91 -13.59 -2.32
C ALA A 54 -11.05 -14.55 -2.71
N GLY A 55 -10.86 -15.86 -2.49
CA GLY A 55 -11.93 -16.84 -2.71
C GLY A 55 -13.13 -16.69 -1.77
N LYS A 56 -12.95 -16.06 -0.60
CA LYS A 56 -14.02 -15.82 0.41
C LYS A 56 -14.69 -14.45 0.26
N GLU A 57 -14.01 -13.44 -0.29
CA GLU A 57 -14.50 -12.06 -0.39
C GLU A 57 -14.91 -11.62 -1.81
N SER A 58 -14.79 -12.49 -2.81
CA SER A 58 -15.18 -12.19 -4.20
C SER A 58 -16.65 -11.77 -4.36
N ASP A 59 -17.50 -12.08 -3.38
CA ASP A 59 -18.91 -11.68 -3.35
C ASP A 59 -19.12 -10.25 -2.81
N VAL A 60 -18.15 -9.70 -2.06
CA VAL A 60 -18.26 -8.37 -1.43
C VAL A 60 -17.71 -7.26 -2.33
N TYR A 61 -16.80 -7.58 -3.26
CA TYR A 61 -16.09 -6.55 -4.02
C TYR A 61 -15.93 -6.84 -5.51
N ASN A 62 -16.45 -5.93 -6.34
CA ASN A 62 -16.28 -5.99 -7.79
C ASN A 62 -14.89 -5.49 -8.21
N LYS A 63 -14.01 -6.44 -8.52
CA LYS A 63 -12.62 -6.21 -8.97
C LYS A 63 -12.51 -5.23 -10.14
N ASP A 64 -13.43 -5.29 -11.10
CA ASP A 64 -13.36 -4.42 -12.28
C ASP A 64 -13.65 -2.96 -11.91
N VAL A 65 -14.67 -2.73 -11.08
CA VAL A 65 -15.02 -1.38 -10.59
C VAL A 65 -13.87 -0.78 -9.78
N ALA A 66 -13.23 -1.58 -8.95
CA ALA A 66 -12.06 -1.18 -8.15
C ALA A 66 -10.90 -0.70 -9.02
N PHE A 67 -10.56 -1.52 -10.02
CA PHE A 67 -9.44 -1.26 -10.89
C PHE A 67 -9.68 -0.02 -11.76
N GLN A 68 -10.93 0.22 -12.18
CA GLN A 68 -11.31 1.45 -12.87
C GLN A 68 -11.15 2.68 -11.98
N ARG A 69 -11.57 2.62 -10.71
CA ARG A 69 -11.37 3.72 -9.75
C ARG A 69 -9.89 4.02 -9.51
N PHE A 70 -9.07 2.98 -9.38
CA PHE A 70 -7.62 3.11 -9.26
C PHE A 70 -7.00 3.83 -10.47
N LYS A 71 -7.37 3.42 -11.70
CA LYS A 71 -6.94 4.11 -12.93
C LYS A 71 -7.35 5.58 -12.94
N GLN A 72 -8.58 5.89 -12.54
CA GLN A 72 -9.08 7.26 -12.47
C GLN A 72 -8.30 8.11 -11.44
N GLN A 73 -7.93 7.51 -10.31
CA GLN A 73 -7.14 8.19 -9.28
C GLN A 73 -5.72 8.50 -9.76
N ILE A 74 -5.06 7.56 -10.45
CA ILE A 74 -3.73 7.77 -11.03
C ILE A 74 -3.77 8.76 -12.20
N ALA A 75 -4.80 8.70 -13.05
CA ALA A 75 -4.95 9.64 -14.16
C ALA A 75 -5.33 11.06 -13.69
N GLY A 76 -6.01 11.17 -12.54
CA GLY A 76 -6.48 12.44 -11.97
C GLY A 76 -5.39 13.28 -11.30
N THR A 77 -4.33 12.68 -10.76
CA THR A 77 -3.22 13.40 -10.11
C THR A 77 -2.37 14.22 -11.09
N GLY A 78 -2.41 13.91 -12.39
CA GLY A 78 -1.79 14.72 -13.45
C GLY A 78 -2.60 15.95 -13.89
N LYS A 79 -3.87 16.08 -13.47
CA LYS A 79 -4.75 17.20 -13.82
C LYS A 79 -5.02 18.10 -12.61
N LEU A 80 -3.97 18.56 -11.94
CA LEU A 80 -4.08 19.73 -11.07
C LEU A 80 -4.25 20.98 -11.94
N ARG A 81 -5.53 21.28 -12.21
CA ARG A 81 -6.16 22.61 -12.26
C ARG A 81 -5.24 23.78 -12.65
N ASN A 82 -5.08 23.98 -13.96
CA ASN A 82 -4.92 25.32 -14.51
C ASN A 82 -6.24 26.09 -14.34
N THR A 83 -6.53 26.54 -13.12
CA THR A 83 -7.53 27.60 -12.91
C THR A 83 -6.75 28.91 -12.91
N PRO A 84 -6.85 29.77 -13.94
CA PRO A 84 -6.17 31.05 -13.92
C PRO A 84 -6.80 31.91 -12.83
N LEU A 85 -6.10 32.05 -11.70
CA LEU A 85 -6.43 32.91 -10.56
C LEU A 85 -6.25 34.40 -10.90
N ARG A 86 -6.58 34.82 -12.14
CA ARG A 86 -6.37 36.18 -12.65
C ARG A 86 -7.44 37.20 -12.26
N LYS A 87 -8.46 36.82 -11.48
CA LYS A 87 -9.55 37.74 -11.10
C LYS A 87 -9.55 38.21 -9.64
N ALA A 88 -8.75 37.60 -8.76
CA ALA A 88 -8.73 37.97 -7.33
C ALA A 88 -7.86 39.21 -7.00
N PHE A 89 -7.01 39.67 -7.93
CA PHE A 89 -6.05 40.74 -7.68
C PHE A 89 -6.59 42.17 -7.88
N ARG A 90 -7.89 42.36 -8.19
CA ARG A 90 -8.45 43.68 -8.55
C ARG A 90 -9.01 44.48 -7.37
N PHE A 91 -9.13 43.89 -6.18
CA PHE A 91 -9.81 44.53 -5.04
C PHE A 91 -8.87 45.13 -3.97
N TRP A 92 -7.55 45.17 -4.19
CA TRP A 92 -6.58 45.76 -3.26
C TRP A 92 -5.94 47.05 -3.77
N ARG A 93 -6.76 47.97 -4.28
CA ARG A 93 -6.33 49.38 -4.41
C ARG A 93 -7.41 50.23 -3.76
N TYR A 94 -6.95 51.22 -3.00
CA TYR A 94 -7.70 52.21 -2.20
C TYR A 94 -7.93 51.87 -0.71
N ALA A 95 -6.95 52.24 0.13
CA ALA A 95 -7.14 52.91 1.42
C ALA A 95 -5.77 53.28 2.03
N ALA A 96 -5.29 54.52 1.77
CA ALA A 96 -4.40 55.33 2.63
C ALA A 96 -3.91 56.56 1.84
N VAL A 97 -4.81 57.49 1.56
CA VAL A 97 -4.49 58.92 1.46
C VAL A 97 -5.58 59.59 2.28
N VAL A 98 -5.20 60.06 3.47
CA VAL A 98 -5.69 61.18 4.31
C VAL A 98 -5.08 60.99 5.68
#